data_AF-A0A9N9JT35-F1
#
_entry.id   AF-A0A9N9JT35-F1
#
_cell.length_a   1.000
_cell.length_b   1.000
_cell.length_c   1.000
_cell.angle_alpha   90.00
_cell.angle_beta   90.00
_cell.angle_gamma   90.00
#
_symmetry.space_group_name_H-M   'P 1'
#
loop_
_entity.id
_entity.type
_entity.pdbx_description
1 polymer ?
#
loop_
_entity_poly.entity_id
_entity_poly.type
_entity_poly.pdbx_seq_one_letter_code
_entity_poly.pdbx_strand_id
1 'polypeptide(L)'
;SPVLEPKEDKVSSPTQGNSSVNEYIKMIKLYAISIGKDLDDIDVKEKFLIELSPDNEKRVEEFGIKKPLSEIFDFLVKFCDSA
;
A
#
# COMPACT_ATOMS: atom_id res chain seq x y z
N SER A 1 1.99 -39.87 12.08
CA SER A 1 2.49 -38.54 12.47
C SER A 1 1.51 -37.50 11.96
N PRO A 2 1.05 -36.54 12.76
CA PRO A 2 0.24 -35.45 12.21
C PRO A 2 1.17 -34.55 11.39
N VAL A 3 0.77 -34.29 10.14
CA VAL A 3 1.40 -33.26 9.31
C VAL A 3 0.99 -31.93 9.94
N LEU A 4 1.97 -31.19 10.47
CA LEU A 4 1.76 -29.79 10.86
C LEU A 4 1.53 -29.02 9.56
N GLU A 5 0.28 -28.65 9.28
CA GLU A 5 -0.01 -27.67 8.24
C GLU A 5 0.75 -26.37 8.61
N PRO A 6 1.46 -25.74 7.66
CA PRO A 6 2.09 -24.46 7.93
C PRO A 6 1.01 -23.49 8.36
N LYS A 7 1.14 -22.93 9.56
CA LYS A 7 0.39 -21.71 9.90
C LYS A 7 0.91 -20.65 8.95
N GLU A 8 0.08 -20.23 8.00
CA GLU A 8 0.36 -19.01 7.24
C GLU A 8 0.44 -17.88 8.27
N ASP A 9 1.66 -17.49 8.62
CA ASP A 9 1.89 -16.27 9.38
C ASP A 9 1.37 -15.13 8.51
N LYS A 10 0.16 -14.67 8.83
CA LYS A 10 -0.55 -13.64 8.07
C LYS A 10 0.31 -12.38 8.09
N VAL A 11 1.00 -12.11 6.98
CA VAL A 11 1.86 -10.93 6.84
C VAL A 11 1.01 -9.68 7.07
N SER A 12 1.39 -8.88 8.05
CA SER A 12 0.71 -7.61 8.32
C SER A 12 0.96 -6.62 7.19
N SER A 13 -0.09 -5.93 6.77
CA SER A 13 0.06 -4.79 5.87
C SER A 13 0.82 -3.65 6.57
N PRO A 14 1.65 -2.89 5.84
CA PRO A 14 2.34 -1.74 6.40
C PRO A 14 1.37 -0.55 6.55
N THR A 15 1.54 0.21 7.63
CA THR A 15 0.85 1.49 7.88
C THR A 15 1.76 2.67 7.54
N GLN A 16 1.24 3.73 6.92
CA GLN A 16 2.05 4.91 6.59
C GLN A 16 2.56 5.59 7.87
N GLY A 17 1.67 5.88 8.81
CA GLY A 17 2.00 6.60 10.05
C GLY A 17 2.71 7.92 9.74
N ASN A 18 3.89 8.12 10.34
CA ASN A 18 4.75 9.30 10.12
C ASN A 18 5.77 9.11 8.98
N SER A 19 5.72 7.98 8.27
CA SER A 19 6.64 7.71 7.16
C SER A 19 6.34 8.65 6.00
N SER A 20 7.39 9.02 5.26
CA SER A 20 7.22 9.73 3.99
C SER A 20 6.41 8.89 3.00
N VAL A 21 5.74 9.53 2.04
CA VAL A 21 5.04 8.83 0.94
C VAL A 21 5.98 7.90 0.19
N ASN A 22 7.19 8.37 -0.14
CA ASN A 22 8.18 7.59 -0.85
C ASN A 22 8.61 6.33 -0.09
N GLU A 23 8.77 6.43 1.23
CA GLU A 23 9.08 5.27 2.08
C GLU A 23 7.90 4.31 2.17
N TYR A 24 6.69 4.83 2.36
CA TYR A 24 5.49 4.03 2.42
C TYR A 24 5.22 3.24 1.13
N ILE A 25 5.39 3.88 -0.04
CA ILE A 25 5.29 3.21 -1.34
C ILE A 25 6.30 2.06 -1.47
N LYS A 26 7.53 2.22 -0.95
CA LYS A 26 8.51 1.13 -0.93
C LYS A 26 8.06 -0.03 -0.04
N MET A 27 7.51 0.27 1.13
CA MET A 27 6.97 -0.76 2.04
C MET A 27 5.82 -1.54 1.39
N ILE A 28 4.95 -0.87 0.63
CA ILE A 28 3.83 -1.51 -0.07
C ILE A 28 4.31 -2.40 -1.22
N LYS A 29 5.33 -1.97 -1.98
CA LYS A 29 5.97 -2.82 -3.00
C LYS A 29 6.58 -4.07 -2.37
N LEU A 30 7.26 -3.95 -1.23
CA LEU A 30 7.80 -5.09 -0.50
C LEU A 30 6.69 -6.01 0.05
N TYR A 31 5.60 -5.43 0.57
CA TYR A 31 4.44 -6.17 1.04
C TYR A 31 3.83 -7.03 -0.07
N ALA A 32 3.58 -6.45 -1.24
CA ALA A 32 3.04 -7.16 -2.40
C ALA A 32 3.93 -8.35 -2.80
N ILE A 33 5.26 -8.13 -2.87
CA ILE A 33 6.24 -9.21 -3.12
C ILE A 33 6.17 -10.30 -2.04
N SER A 34 6.07 -9.91 -0.76
CA SER A 34 6.09 -10.85 0.37
C SER A 34 4.87 -11.78 0.42
N ILE A 35 3.74 -11.35 -0.13
CA ILE A 35 2.51 -12.14 -0.22
C ILE A 35 2.29 -12.72 -1.63
N GLY A 36 3.28 -12.58 -2.54
CA GLY A 36 3.22 -13.12 -3.89
C GLY A 36 2.16 -12.49 -4.78
N LYS A 37 1.87 -11.19 -4.60
CA LYS A 37 0.83 -10.46 -5.33
C LYS A 37 1.41 -9.29 -6.12
N ASP A 38 0.69 -8.92 -7.18
CA ASP A 38 0.99 -7.73 -7.96
C ASP A 38 0.42 -6.47 -7.29
N LEU A 39 0.96 -5.31 -7.66
CA LEU A 39 0.48 -4.01 -7.15
C LEU A 39 -0.96 -3.69 -7.54
N ASP A 40 -1.43 -4.24 -8.66
CA ASP A 40 -2.81 -4.06 -9.12
C ASP A 40 -3.78 -5.08 -8.49
N ASP A 41 -3.29 -5.98 -7.63
CA ASP A 41 -4.14 -6.86 -6.83
C ASP A 41 -5.06 -6.02 -5.92
N ILE A 42 -6.34 -6.38 -5.90
CA ILE A 42 -7.36 -5.61 -5.18
C ILE A 42 -7.06 -5.52 -3.68
N ASP A 43 -6.51 -6.57 -3.08
CA ASP A 43 -6.20 -6.57 -1.65
C ASP A 43 -5.00 -5.68 -1.36
N VAL A 44 -3.97 -5.69 -2.22
CA VAL A 44 -2.81 -4.79 -2.08
C VAL A 44 -3.25 -3.34 -2.18
N LYS A 45 -4.11 -3.03 -3.15
CA LYS A 45 -4.65 -1.69 -3.35
C LYS A 45 -5.53 -1.23 -2.19
N GLU A 46 -6.44 -2.08 -1.72
CA GLU A 46 -7.30 -1.76 -0.58
C GLU A 46 -6.46 -1.52 0.68
N LYS A 47 -5.46 -2.38 0.95
CA LYS A 47 -4.54 -2.20 2.08
C LYS A 47 -3.75 -0.91 1.97
N PHE A 48 -3.23 -0.59 0.79
CA PHE A 48 -2.57 0.69 0.57
C PHE A 48 -3.48 1.87 0.95
N LEU A 49 -4.72 1.90 0.46
CA LEU A 49 -5.62 3.03 0.67
C LEU A 49 -6.03 3.20 2.14
N ILE A 50 -6.38 2.11 2.83
CA ILE A 50 -6.82 2.13 4.24
C ILE A 50 -5.70 2.59 5.17
N GLU A 51 -4.46 2.24 4.84
CA GLU A 51 -3.30 2.41 5.72
C GLU A 51 -2.49 3.69 5.41
N LEU A 52 -2.98 4.51 4.47
CA LEU A 52 -2.47 5.87 4.22
C LEU A 52 -2.68 6.77 5.44
N SER A 53 -1.85 7.82 5.55
CA SER A 53 -2.16 8.91 6.48
C SER A 53 -3.45 9.62 6.04
N PRO A 54 -4.29 10.12 6.98
CA PRO A 54 -5.56 10.75 6.64
C PRO A 54 -5.47 11.88 5.59
N ASP A 55 -4.40 12.69 5.64
CA ASP A 55 -4.19 13.77 4.67
C ASP A 55 -3.96 13.25 3.24
N ASN A 56 -3.22 12.16 3.10
CA ASN A 56 -2.94 11.56 1.80
C ASN A 56 -4.10 10.71 1.30
N GLU A 57 -4.80 10.02 2.19
CA GLU A 57 -6.05 9.32 1.87
C GLU A 57 -7.03 10.28 1.19
N LYS A 58 -7.29 11.43 1.84
CA LYS A 58 -8.16 12.47 1.27
C LYS A 58 -7.71 12.95 -0.12
N ARG A 59 -6.40 13.16 -0.32
CA ARG A 59 -5.86 13.55 -1.63
C ARG A 59 -6.09 12.47 -2.69
N VAL A 60 -5.97 11.20 -2.33
CA VAL A 60 -6.24 10.08 -3.26
C VAL A 60 -7.73 9.96 -3.55
N GLU A 61 -8.60 10.22 -2.59
CA GLU A 61 -10.05 10.29 -2.82
C GLU A 61 -10.40 11.38 -3.84
N GLU A 62 -9.83 12.57 -3.68
CA GLU A 62 -10.00 13.71 -4.61
C GLU A 62 -9.44 13.42 -6.01
N PHE A 63 -8.31 12.69 -6.09
CA PHE A 63 -7.70 12.28 -7.36
C PHE A 63 -8.47 11.15 -8.06
N GLY A 64 -8.97 10.19 -7.28
CA GLY A 64 -9.81 9.06 -7.72
C GLY A 64 -9.23 7.69 -7.37
N ILE A 65 -9.83 7.02 -6.37
CA ILE A 65 -9.43 5.68 -5.89
C ILE A 65 -9.50 4.58 -6.95
N LYS A 66 -10.26 4.77 -8.05
CA LYS A 66 -10.39 3.78 -9.12
C LYS A 66 -9.18 3.76 -10.07
N LYS A 67 -8.28 4.73 -9.96
CA LYS A 67 -7.06 4.82 -10.75
C LYS A 67 -6.09 3.64 -10.47
N PRO A 68 -5.25 3.25 -11.44
CA PRO A 68 -4.18 2.28 -11.20
C PRO A 68 -3.29 2.70 -10.03
N LEU A 69 -2.78 1.73 -9.26
CA LEU A 69 -2.00 2.04 -8.07
C LEU A 69 -0.70 2.80 -8.42
N SER A 70 -0.12 2.52 -9.58
CA SER A 70 1.00 3.27 -10.15
C SER A 70 0.69 4.75 -10.40
N GLU A 71 -0.49 5.08 -10.95
CA GLU A 71 -0.91 6.48 -11.14
C GLU A 71 -1.11 7.20 -9.80
N ILE A 72 -1.61 6.50 -8.78
CA ILE A 72 -1.80 7.04 -7.43
C ILE A 72 -0.44 7.30 -6.77
N PHE A 73 0.53 6.41 -6.93
CA PHE A 73 1.91 6.62 -6.44
C PHE A 73 2.52 7.87 -7.06
N ASP A 74 2.47 8.00 -8.39
CA ASP A 74 3.02 9.17 -9.08
C ASP A 74 2.34 10.47 -8.64
N PHE A 75 1.03 10.45 -8.41
CA PHE A 75 0.28 11.59 -7.89
C PHE A 75 0.75 11.99 -6.48
N LEU A 76 0.84 11.04 -5.56
CA LEU A 76 1.23 11.32 -4.17
C LEU A 76 2.68 11.80 -4.08
N VAL A 77 3.60 11.22 -4.85
CA VAL A 77 5.00 11.66 -4.89
C VAL A 77 5.09 13.11 -5.38
N LYS A 78 4.38 13.46 -6.46
CA LYS A 78 4.35 14.84 -6.96
C LYS A 78 3.76 15.83 -5.96
N PHE A 79 2.72 15.46 -5.23
CA PHE A 79 2.09 16.34 -4.26
C PHE A 79 2.92 16.53 -2.98
N CYS A 80 3.61 15.49 -2.51
CA CYS A 80 4.36 15.52 -1.26
C CYS A 80 5.80 16.02 -1.42
N ASP A 81 6.43 15.89 -2.59
CA ASP A 81 7.74 16.49 -2.86
C ASP A 81 7.66 18.00 -3.14
N SER A 82 6.45 18.54 -3.27
CA SER A 82 6.18 19.96 -3.57
C SER A 82 5.81 20.81 -2.34
N ALA A 83 5.77 20.22 -1.14
CA ALA A 83 5.33 20.87 0.10
C ALA A 83 6.51 21.16 1.05
#